data_AF-A0AAU8AFH9-F1
#
_entry.id   AF-A0AAU8AFH9-F1
#
_cell.length_a   1.000
_cell.length_b   1.000
_cell.length_c   1.000
_cell.angle_alpha   90.00
_cell.angle_beta   90.00
_cell.angle_gamma   90.00
#
_symmetry.space_group_name_H-M   'P 1'
#
loop_
_entity.id
_entity.type
_entity.pdbx_description
1 polymer ?
#
loop_
_entity_poly.entity_id
_entity_poly.type
_entity_poly.pdbx_seq_one_letter_code
_entity_poly.pdbx_strand_id
1 'polypeptide(L)'
;MIRSSICSMIAIMVSCGPALADMDQVKCDKFIISVDADIVKMAEEKAGSLEQAESNICEAAGQFDVPTDEQEVHDIRIEPYGISTTIIIFPPN
;
A
#
# COMPACT_ATOMS: atom_id res chain seq x y z
N MET A 1 -16.39 -54.09 -20.18
CA MET A 1 -15.44 -53.03 -20.57
C MET A 1 -14.87 -52.43 -19.30
N ILE A 2 -13.54 -52.45 -19.18
CA ILE A 2 -12.73 -52.03 -18.03
C ILE A 2 -12.21 -50.60 -18.30
N ARG A 3 -11.90 -49.85 -17.22
CA ARG A 3 -11.20 -48.53 -17.13
C ARG A 3 -12.10 -47.30 -17.32
N SER A 4 -12.02 -46.23 -16.52
CA SER A 4 -10.84 -45.62 -15.87
C SER A 4 -11.18 -44.83 -14.59
N SER A 5 -10.22 -44.92 -13.64
CA SER A 5 -9.62 -43.87 -12.78
C SER A 5 -10.44 -42.67 -12.32
N ILE A 6 -10.64 -42.48 -11.01
CA ILE A 6 -9.71 -41.79 -10.09
C ILE A 6 -9.32 -40.39 -10.63
N CYS A 7 -9.93 -39.35 -10.06
CA CYS A 7 -9.29 -38.06 -9.90
C CYS A 7 -9.12 -37.81 -8.40
N SER A 8 -8.01 -38.33 -7.87
CA SER A 8 -7.41 -37.91 -6.62
C SER A 8 -6.78 -36.53 -6.80
N MET A 9 -6.90 -35.71 -5.75
CA MET A 9 -5.91 -34.75 -5.24
C MET A 9 -5.38 -33.69 -6.20
N ILE A 10 -5.73 -32.42 -5.94
CA ILE A 10 -4.71 -31.40 -5.62
C ILE A 10 -5.29 -30.50 -4.51
N ALA A 11 -4.75 -30.68 -3.29
CA ALA A 11 -4.80 -29.67 -2.25
C ALA A 11 -3.94 -28.49 -2.71
N ILE A 12 -4.57 -27.39 -3.13
CA ILE A 12 -3.84 -26.14 -3.31
C ILE A 12 -3.86 -25.42 -1.97
N MET A 13 -2.75 -25.63 -1.29
CA MET A 13 -2.23 -24.85 -0.18
C MET A 13 -2.25 -23.37 -0.58
N VAL A 14 -3.25 -22.61 -0.14
CA VAL A 14 -3.04 -21.17 0.05
C VAL A 14 -2.62 -21.01 1.49
N SER A 15 -1.32 -21.20 1.70
CA SER A 15 -0.62 -20.68 2.86
C SER A 15 -0.78 -19.16 2.84
N CYS A 16 -1.91 -18.68 3.37
CA CYS A 16 -2.08 -17.29 3.73
C CYS A 16 -1.22 -17.09 4.99
N GLY A 17 0.10 -17.01 4.78
CA GLY A 17 0.96 -16.39 5.77
C GLY A 17 0.44 -14.98 5.99
N PRO A 18 0.42 -14.46 7.23
CA PRO A 18 0.28 -13.02 7.39
C PRO A 18 1.48 -12.40 6.67
N ALA A 19 1.24 -11.80 5.50
CA ALA A 19 2.24 -11.01 4.81
C ALA A 19 2.51 -9.81 5.73
N LEU A 20 3.56 -9.91 6.51
CA LEU A 20 4.07 -8.77 7.25
C LEU A 20 4.72 -7.83 6.24
N ALA A 21 4.05 -6.69 6.02
CA ALA A 21 4.62 -5.41 5.64
C ALA A 21 5.42 -5.37 4.33
N ASP A 22 4.73 -5.54 3.20
CA ASP A 22 5.22 -4.96 1.95
C ASP A 22 4.92 -3.45 2.04
N MET A 23 5.97 -2.64 2.09
CA MET A 23 5.88 -1.18 2.21
C MET A 23 6.31 -0.57 0.88
N ASP A 24 5.42 0.18 0.26
CA ASP A 24 5.70 0.95 -0.95
C ASP A 24 6.23 2.33 -0.60
N GLN A 25 7.07 2.86 -1.48
CA GLN A 25 7.59 4.22 -1.38
C GLN A 25 6.98 5.10 -2.45
N VAL A 26 6.25 6.13 -2.02
CA VAL A 26 5.68 7.14 -2.91
C VAL A 26 6.53 8.40 -2.83
N LYS A 27 6.94 8.92 -3.99
CA LYS A 27 7.73 10.15 -4.07
C LYS A 27 6.81 11.34 -4.24
N CYS A 28 6.77 12.20 -3.24
CA CYS A 28 6.07 13.49 -3.29
C CYS A 28 7.07 14.61 -3.66
N ASP A 29 6.56 15.78 -4.03
CA ASP A 29 7.41 16.89 -4.51
C ASP A 29 8.54 17.29 -3.54
N LYS A 30 8.27 17.24 -2.23
CA LYS A 30 9.15 17.77 -1.17
C LYS A 30 9.65 16.71 -0.20
N PHE A 31 9.23 15.46 -0.32
CA PHE A 31 9.52 14.39 0.63
C PHE A 31 9.19 13.04 0.03
N ILE A 32 9.67 11.97 0.64
CA ILE A 32 9.34 10.60 0.28
C ILE A 32 8.49 10.03 1.41
N ILE A 33 7.46 9.25 1.08
CA ILE A 33 6.68 8.53 2.08
C ILE A 33 6.84 7.04 1.90
N SER A 34 6.88 6.31 3.00
CA SER A 34 6.66 4.86 3.01
C SER A 34 5.28 4.58 3.59
N VAL A 35 4.52 3.76 2.88
CA VAL A 35 3.14 3.39 3.19
C VAL A 35 2.95 1.92 2.87
N ASP A 36 2.02 1.26 3.55
CA ASP A 36 1.70 -0.14 3.26
C ASP A 36 1.25 -0.32 1.80
N ALA A 37 1.85 -1.29 1.09
CA ALA A 37 1.58 -1.54 -0.32
C ALA A 37 0.13 -1.96 -0.58
N ASP A 38 -0.52 -2.63 0.38
CA ASP A 38 -1.95 -2.96 0.26
C ASP A 38 -2.81 -1.69 0.30
N ILE A 39 -2.36 -0.64 0.98
CA ILE A 39 -3.04 0.66 1.00
C ILE A 39 -2.86 1.38 -0.33
N VAL A 40 -1.66 1.36 -0.92
CA VAL A 40 -1.42 1.92 -2.26
C VAL A 40 -2.31 1.21 -3.28
N LYS A 41 -2.34 -0.12 -3.24
CA LYS A 41 -3.19 -0.93 -4.11
C LYS A 41 -4.68 -0.65 -3.90
N MET A 42 -5.14 -0.55 -2.64
CA MET A 42 -6.53 -0.22 -2.35
C MET A 42 -6.91 1.19 -2.84
N ALA A 43 -5.99 2.15 -2.73
CA ALA A 43 -6.17 3.49 -3.26
C ALA A 43 -6.19 3.50 -4.79
N GLU A 44 -5.30 2.73 -5.45
CA GLU A 44 -5.28 2.55 -6.90
C GLU A 44 -6.60 1.95 -7.42
N GLU A 45 -7.09 0.88 -6.79
CA GLU A 45 -8.36 0.24 -7.16
C GLU A 45 -9.55 1.22 -7.08
N LYS A 46 -9.52 2.17 -6.13
CA LYS A 46 -10.56 3.20 -5.98
C LYS A 46 -10.36 4.42 -6.88
N ALA A 47 -9.12 4.81 -7.12
CA ALA A 47 -8.75 5.92 -7.98
C ALA A 47 -8.93 5.60 -9.46
N GLY A 48 -8.78 4.33 -9.83
CA GLY A 48 -8.74 3.87 -11.22
C GLY A 48 -7.40 4.10 -11.90
N SER A 49 -6.41 4.67 -11.21
CA SER A 49 -5.02 4.77 -11.67
C SER A 49 -4.05 4.94 -10.50
N LEU A 50 -2.82 4.43 -10.68
CA LEU A 50 -1.75 4.57 -9.70
C LEU A 50 -1.34 6.04 -9.49
N GLU A 51 -1.24 6.82 -10.56
CA GLU A 51 -0.85 8.23 -10.51
C GLU A 51 -1.81 9.06 -9.64
N GLN A 52 -3.13 8.81 -9.77
CA GLN A 52 -4.12 9.50 -8.95
C GLN A 52 -4.16 9.00 -7.50
N ALA A 53 -3.85 7.73 -7.25
CA ALA A 53 -3.67 7.22 -5.90
C ALA A 53 -2.47 7.88 -5.21
N GLU A 54 -1.30 7.87 -5.85
CA GLU A 54 -0.08 8.51 -5.34
C GLU A 54 -0.29 10.01 -5.07
N SER A 55 -0.95 10.73 -5.99
CA SER A 55 -1.27 12.15 -5.80
C SER A 55 -2.13 12.38 -4.54
N ASN A 56 -3.15 11.57 -4.30
CA ASN A 56 -4.02 11.72 -3.14
C ASN A 56 -3.30 11.34 -1.83
N ILE A 57 -2.42 10.34 -1.87
CA ILE A 57 -1.59 9.97 -0.71
C ILE A 57 -0.63 11.11 -0.40
N CYS A 58 0.02 11.71 -1.40
CA CYS A 58 0.89 12.88 -1.23
C CYS A 58 0.12 14.11 -0.73
N GLU A 59 -1.12 14.33 -1.18
CA GLU A 59 -1.97 15.43 -0.67
C GLU A 59 -2.32 15.23 0.81
N ALA A 60 -2.65 13.99 1.21
CA ALA A 60 -2.92 13.66 2.62
C ALA A 60 -1.67 13.77 3.50
N ALA A 61 -0.51 13.33 3.00
CA ALA A 61 0.77 13.46 3.70
C ALA A 61 1.27 14.92 3.74
N GLY A 62 0.93 15.73 2.74
CA GLY A 62 1.30 17.15 2.66
C GLY A 62 0.57 18.05 3.67
N GLN A 63 -0.36 17.51 4.45
CA GLN A 63 -0.97 18.19 5.60
C GLN A 63 0.01 18.30 6.78
N PHE A 64 1.09 17.52 6.78
CA PHE A 64 2.11 17.52 7.82
C PHE A 64 3.32 18.33 7.37
N ASP A 65 4.01 18.94 8.34
CA ASP A 65 5.30 19.57 8.08
C ASP A 65 6.32 18.51 7.69
N VAL A 66 7.11 18.81 6.65
CA VAL A 66 8.17 17.91 6.19
C VAL A 66 9.31 17.97 7.20
N PRO A 67 9.71 16.84 7.81
CA PRO A 67 10.80 16.87 8.75
C PRO A 67 12.12 17.18 8.05
N THR A 68 13.00 17.92 8.72
CA THR A 68 14.28 18.37 8.17
C THR A 68 15.43 17.39 8.41
N ASP A 69 15.36 16.62 9.50
CA ASP A 69 16.52 15.87 10.01
C ASP A 69 16.21 14.39 10.33
N GLU A 70 14.97 14.08 10.70
CA GLU A 70 14.57 12.74 11.16
C GLU A 70 13.34 12.26 10.39
N GLN A 71 13.14 10.95 10.32
CA GLN A 71 11.90 10.38 9.77
C GLN A 71 10.77 10.52 10.79
N GLU A 72 9.59 10.92 10.34
CA GLU A 72 8.42 11.07 11.21
C GLU A 72 7.30 10.10 10.81
N VAL A 73 6.61 9.55 11.80
CA VAL A 73 5.51 8.62 11.61
C VAL A 73 4.20 9.34 11.88
N HIS A 74 3.31 9.35 10.89
CA HIS A 74 2.04 10.07 10.97
C HIS A 74 0.88 9.17 10.53
N ASP A 75 -0.25 9.31 11.20
CA ASP A 75 -1.51 8.71 10.76
C ASP A 75 -2.23 9.68 9.85
N ILE A 76 -2.53 9.22 8.63
CA ILE A 76 -3.21 10.01 7.60
C ILE A 76 -4.52 9.38 7.19
N ARG A 77 -5.34 10.20 6.55
CA ARG A 77 -6.58 9.77 5.92
C ARG A 77 -6.58 10.18 4.45
N ILE A 78 -6.59 9.18 3.57
CA ILE A 78 -6.58 9.37 2.12
C ILE A 78 -8.02 9.58 1.66
N GLU A 79 -8.35 10.81 1.29
CA GLU A 79 -9.63 11.20 0.69
C GLU A 79 -9.55 11.15 -0.85
N PRO A 80 -10.68 10.96 -1.58
CA PRO A 80 -12.06 10.73 -1.10
C PRO A 80 -12.33 9.26 -0.68
N TYR A 81 -11.30 8.44 -0.55
CA TYR A 81 -11.43 6.99 -0.39
C TYR A 81 -11.77 6.54 1.03
N GLY A 82 -11.59 7.44 2.01
CA GLY A 82 -11.81 7.19 3.44
C GLY A 82 -10.86 6.15 4.02
N ILE A 83 -9.68 5.97 3.43
CA ILE A 83 -8.69 4.98 3.89
C ILE A 83 -7.82 5.65 4.94
N SER A 84 -7.75 5.06 6.14
CA SER A 84 -6.85 5.51 7.21
C SER A 84 -5.64 4.60 7.26
N THR A 85 -4.45 5.18 7.29
CA THR A 85 -3.19 4.43 7.30
C THR A 85 -2.10 5.21 8.03
N THR A 86 -1.08 4.49 8.47
CA THR A 86 0.14 5.07 9.01
C THR A 86 1.17 5.18 7.90
N ILE A 87 1.80 6.35 7.78
CA ILE A 87 2.91 6.59 6.86
C ILE A 87 4.17 6.97 7.62
N ILE A 88 5.31 6.79 6.97
CA ILE A 88 6.60 7.32 7.42
C ILE A 88 7.05 8.36 6.41
N ILE A 89 7.22 9.60 6.84
CA ILE A 89 7.72 10.70 6.02
C ILE A 89 9.23 10.78 6.17
N PHE A 90 9.93 10.80 5.03
CA PHE A 90 11.37 10.97 4.92
C PHE A 90 11.70 12.32 4.31
N PRO A 91 12.75 13.02 4.82
CA PRO A 91 13.25 14.22 4.17
C PRO A 91 13.65 13.96 2.72
N PRO A 92 13.58 14.97 1.84
CA PRO A 92 13.84 14.80 0.40
C PRO A 92 15.30 14.45 0.05
N ASN A 93 16.25 14.67 0.97
CA ASN A 93 17.63 14.16 1.04
C ASN A 93 18.36 14.83 2.22
#